data_AF-A0A7V8Y139-F1
#
_entry.id   AF-A0A7V8Y139-F1
#
_cell.length_a   1.000
_cell.length_b   1.000
_cell.length_c   1.000
_cell.angle_alpha   90.00
_cell.angle_beta   90.00
_cell.angle_gamma   90.00
#
_symmetry.space_group_name_H-M   'P 1'
#
loop_
_entity.id
_entity.type
_entity.pdbx_description
1 polymer ?
#
loop_
_entity_poly.entity_id
_entity_poly.type
_entity_poly.pdbx_seq_one_letter_code
_entity_poly.pdbx_strand_id
1 'polypeptide(L)'
;MALLLALRPSLAVEPREQPVLVAGRDLPPGVTLRREDVVVRRWPAELVPVSALHDPGQVEGRLLAGAARAGEPLTDLRLAGQELARLAAGSADTASVPIRLADADVASLLRPGMTVDVVAAGEQPDSTVVLAAGAVVLTVLAAEDGPAHRGRLVLVALPRSAASRVASAALAQPVTVTLR
;
A
#
# COMPACT_ATOMS: atom_id res chain seq x y z
N MET A 1 33.97 47.24 39.34
CA MET A 1 34.61 46.39 38.31
C MET A 1 33.52 45.50 37.71
N ALA A 2 32.87 45.93 36.62
CA ALA A 2 31.73 45.24 36.03
C ALA A 2 32.25 44.24 34.98
N LEU A 3 31.97 42.96 35.20
CA LEU A 3 32.31 41.86 34.30
C LEU A 3 31.26 41.79 33.19
N LEU A 4 31.60 42.29 32.00
CA LEU A 4 30.82 42.10 30.78
C LEU A 4 30.98 40.65 30.31
N LEU A 5 29.99 39.81 30.61
CA LEU A 5 29.85 38.50 29.98
C LEU A 5 29.49 38.70 28.50
N ALA A 6 30.48 38.56 27.63
CA ALA A 6 30.27 38.44 26.19
C ALA A 6 29.67 37.06 25.88
N LEU A 7 28.36 37.02 25.68
CA LEU A 7 27.65 35.84 25.18
C LEU A 7 28.13 35.58 23.74
N ARG A 8 29.04 34.63 23.58
CA ARG A 8 29.41 34.16 22.23
C ARG A 8 28.20 33.40 21.69
N PRO A 9 27.62 33.78 20.54
CA PRO A 9 26.66 32.91 19.88
C PRO A 9 27.43 31.64 19.53
N SER A 10 27.05 30.52 20.15
CA SER A 10 27.41 29.21 19.61
C SER A 10 26.98 29.22 18.16
N LEU A 11 27.91 28.91 17.25
CA LEU A 11 27.59 28.65 15.85
C LEU A 11 26.55 27.53 15.84
N ALA A 12 25.27 27.88 15.86
CA ALA A 12 24.20 26.92 15.69
C ALA A 12 24.39 26.40 14.27
N VAL A 13 24.88 25.17 14.16
CA VAL A 13 24.83 24.45 12.89
C VAL A 13 23.36 24.39 12.55
N GLU A 14 22.93 25.13 11.54
CA GLU A 14 21.53 25.04 11.10
C GLU A 14 21.25 23.56 10.77
N PRO A 15 20.17 22.98 11.33
CA PRO A 15 19.81 21.61 11.02
C PRO A 15 19.73 21.46 9.50
N ARG A 16 20.40 20.45 8.96
CA ARG A 16 20.32 20.19 7.52
C ARG A 16 18.88 19.80 7.21
N GLU A 17 18.18 20.61 6.45
CA GLU A 17 16.82 20.28 6.03
C GLU A 17 16.83 19.46 4.75
N GLN A 18 15.87 18.55 4.61
CA GLN A 18 15.63 17.78 3.40
C GLN A 18 14.17 17.87 2.98
N PRO A 19 13.87 17.88 1.66
CA PRO A 19 12.51 17.78 1.18
C PRO A 19 11.90 16.44 1.57
N VAL A 20 10.63 16.43 2.00
CA VAL A 20 9.85 15.24 2.30
C VAL A 20 8.48 15.43 1.69
N LEU A 21 8.04 14.45 0.91
CA LEU A 21 6.70 14.41 0.36
C LEU A 21 5.75 13.92 1.45
N VAL A 22 4.77 14.76 1.79
CA VAL A 22 3.73 14.45 2.76
C VAL A 22 2.36 14.43 2.09
N ALA A 23 1.40 13.74 2.71
CA ALA A 23 0.00 13.88 2.33
C ALA A 23 -0.47 15.33 2.58
N GLY A 24 -1.08 15.96 1.58
CA GLY A 24 -1.60 17.33 1.66
C GLY A 24 -2.94 17.43 2.39
N ARG A 25 -3.65 16.31 2.49
CA ARG A 25 -4.96 16.17 3.13
C ARG A 25 -5.08 14.76 3.73
N ASP A 26 -6.17 14.49 4.42
CA ASP A 26 -6.49 13.13 4.81
C ASP A 26 -6.87 12.30 3.57
N LEU A 27 -6.21 11.15 3.42
CA LEU A 27 -6.35 10.26 2.27
C LEU A 27 -6.83 8.88 2.75
N PRO A 28 -7.94 8.36 2.18
CA PRO A 28 -8.39 7.01 2.50
C PRO A 28 -7.47 5.95 1.86
N PRO A 29 -7.48 4.71 2.38
CA PRO A 29 -6.79 3.60 1.73
C PRO A 29 -7.42 3.32 0.36
N GLY A 30 -6.60 2.86 -0.59
CA GLY A 30 -7.04 2.48 -1.94
C GLY A 30 -7.28 3.66 -2.88
N VAL A 31 -6.95 4.90 -2.49
CA VAL A 31 -7.01 6.04 -3.42
C VAL A 31 -5.80 6.04 -4.36
N THR A 32 -6.02 6.37 -5.63
CA THR A 32 -4.93 6.68 -6.55
C THR A 32 -4.47 8.11 -6.31
N LEU A 33 -3.20 8.26 -5.93
CA LEU A 33 -2.60 9.56 -5.60
C LEU A 33 -2.44 10.42 -6.85
N ARG A 34 -2.82 11.69 -6.69
CA ARG A 34 -2.62 12.75 -7.68
C ARG A 34 -1.70 13.83 -7.13
N ARG A 35 -1.24 14.71 -8.01
CA ARG A 35 -0.32 15.79 -7.64
C ARG A 35 -0.93 16.73 -6.57
N GLU A 36 -2.25 16.94 -6.61
CA GLU A 36 -2.97 17.76 -5.63
C GLU A 36 -3.10 17.11 -4.24
N ASP A 37 -2.89 15.79 -4.13
CA ASP A 37 -3.02 15.07 -2.86
C ASP A 37 -1.78 15.18 -1.98
N VAL A 38 -0.67 15.69 -2.51
CA VAL A 38 0.63 15.68 -1.85
C VAL A 38 1.30 17.04 -1.86
N VAL A 39 2.15 17.27 -0.87
CA VAL A 39 2.91 18.51 -0.75
C VAL A 39 4.32 18.20 -0.29
N VAL A 40 5.30 18.94 -0.80
CA VAL A 40 6.68 18.85 -0.31
C VAL A 40 6.84 19.78 0.91
N ARG A 41 7.42 19.24 1.98
CA ARG A 41 7.78 19.96 3.22
C ARG A 41 9.28 19.82 3.46
N ARG A 42 9.88 20.74 4.22
CA ARG A 42 11.27 20.63 4.67
C ARG A 42 11.28 20.13 6.10
N TRP A 43 12.00 19.03 6.32
CA TRP A 43 12.16 18.41 7.63
C TRP A 43 13.64 18.39 8.00
N PRO A 44 13.99 18.50 9.30
CA PRO A 44 15.35 18.18 9.75
C PRO A 44 15.76 16.78 9.28
N ALA A 45 16.96 16.65 8.72
CA ALA A 45 17.49 15.44 8.11
C ALA A 45 17.35 14.21 9.03
N GLU A 46 17.56 14.41 10.32
CA GLU A 46 17.49 13.39 11.36
C GLU A 46 16.07 12.88 11.64
N LEU A 47 15.03 13.61 11.22
CA LEU A 47 13.62 13.23 11.38
C LEU A 47 13.01 12.63 10.11
N VAL A 48 13.74 12.65 8.98
CA VAL A 48 13.25 12.10 7.72
C VAL A 48 13.19 10.56 7.82
N PRO A 49 12.03 9.94 7.60
CA PRO A 49 11.94 8.48 7.57
C PRO A 49 12.83 7.88 6.48
N VAL A 50 13.34 6.68 6.73
CA VAL A 50 14.01 5.89 5.70
C VAL A 50 13.04 5.66 4.55
N SER A 51 13.54 5.78 3.31
CA SER A 51 12.74 5.68 2.09
C SER A 51 11.57 6.67 1.98
N ALA A 52 11.65 7.81 2.68
CA ALA A 52 10.76 8.94 2.41
C ALA A 52 10.84 9.33 0.94
N LEU A 53 9.68 9.65 0.37
CA LEU A 53 9.59 10.18 -0.98
C LEU A 53 9.84 11.70 -0.92
N HIS A 54 10.28 12.26 -2.04
CA HIS A 54 10.75 13.65 -2.10
C HIS A 54 10.14 14.44 -3.27
N ASP A 55 9.62 13.74 -4.28
CA ASP A 55 9.09 14.32 -5.51
C ASP A 55 7.66 13.82 -5.79
N PRO A 56 6.70 14.71 -6.13
CA PRO A 56 5.33 14.32 -6.46
C PRO A 56 5.20 13.32 -7.62
N GLY A 57 6.13 13.32 -8.59
CA GLY A 57 6.14 12.36 -9.69
C GLY A 57 6.41 10.92 -9.24
N GLN A 58 6.94 10.70 -8.02
CA GLN A 58 7.15 9.36 -7.46
C GLN A 58 5.84 8.68 -7.01
N VAL A 59 4.77 9.45 -6.82
CA VAL A 59 3.46 8.96 -6.33
C VAL A 59 2.34 9.10 -7.36
N GLU A 60 2.50 9.94 -8.37
CA GLU A 60 1.44 10.23 -9.34
C GLU A 60 0.95 8.94 -10.03
N GLY A 61 -0.36 8.70 -9.97
CA GLY A 61 -1.00 7.51 -10.53
C GLY A 61 -0.79 6.22 -9.71
N ARG A 62 -0.10 6.29 -8.56
CA ARG A 62 0.10 5.12 -7.68
C ARG A 62 -1.00 5.01 -6.64
N LEU A 63 -1.32 3.78 -6.28
CA LEU A 63 -2.34 3.47 -5.29
C LEU A 63 -1.77 3.58 -3.87
N LEU A 64 -2.44 4.30 -2.98
CA LEU A 64 -2.10 4.34 -1.56
C LEU A 64 -2.66 3.08 -0.87
N ALA A 65 -1.81 2.27 -0.25
CA ALA A 65 -2.24 0.99 0.33
C ALA A 65 -3.00 1.15 1.65
N GLY A 66 -2.66 2.15 2.46
CA GLY A 66 -3.27 2.45 3.76
C GLY A 66 -3.81 3.89 3.83
N ALA A 67 -4.57 4.23 4.86
CA ALA A 67 -4.93 5.63 5.09
C ALA A 67 -3.67 6.46 5.42
N ALA A 68 -3.68 7.74 5.07
CA ALA A 68 -2.65 8.71 5.48
C ALA A 68 -3.32 10.01 5.96
N ARG A 69 -2.82 10.60 7.05
CA ARG A 69 -3.30 11.90 7.53
C ARG A 69 -2.54 13.06 6.87
N ALA A 70 -3.16 14.23 6.80
CA ALA A 70 -2.50 15.44 6.35
C ALA A 70 -1.20 15.68 7.14
N GLY A 71 -0.10 15.92 6.43
CA GLY A 71 1.25 16.10 6.99
C GLY A 71 2.02 14.81 7.26
N GLU A 72 1.41 13.63 7.10
CA GLU A 72 2.11 12.34 7.24
C GLU A 72 3.11 12.14 6.09
N PRO A 73 4.37 11.77 6.37
CA PRO A 73 5.37 11.50 5.34
C PRO A 73 5.02 10.24 4.56
N LEU A 74 5.10 10.32 3.23
CA LEU A 74 4.89 9.19 2.35
C LEU A 74 6.22 8.48 2.09
N THR A 75 6.21 7.15 2.25
CA THR A 75 7.33 6.27 1.93
C THR A 75 6.95 5.34 0.79
N ASP A 76 7.94 4.65 0.22
CA ASP A 76 7.75 3.56 -0.74
C ASP A 76 6.73 2.50 -0.28
N LEU A 77 6.71 2.15 1.01
CA LEU A 77 5.80 1.17 1.60
C LEU A 77 4.36 1.67 1.81
N ARG A 78 4.11 2.98 1.68
CA ARG A 78 2.73 3.50 1.62
C ARG A 78 2.05 3.22 0.29
N LEU A 79 2.83 2.88 -0.72
CA LEU A 79 2.34 2.70 -2.08
C LEU A 79 2.17 1.22 -2.36
N ALA A 80 1.00 0.89 -2.89
CA ALA A 80 0.75 -0.44 -3.42
C ALA A 80 1.73 -0.70 -4.58
N GLY A 81 2.46 -1.81 -4.50
CA GLY A 81 3.54 -2.10 -5.44
C GLY A 81 4.51 -3.14 -4.90
N GLN A 82 5.66 -3.24 -5.56
CA GLN A 82 6.63 -4.30 -5.32
C GLN A 82 7.26 -4.25 -3.92
N GLU A 83 7.66 -3.08 -3.42
CA GLU A 83 8.31 -2.97 -2.10
C GLU A 83 7.38 -3.39 -0.96
N LEU A 84 6.12 -2.90 -0.99
CA LEU A 84 5.12 -3.35 -0.02
C LEU A 84 4.85 -4.85 -0.14
N ALA A 85 4.74 -5.39 -1.34
CA ALA A 85 4.51 -6.83 -1.55
C ALA A 85 5.67 -7.67 -1.01
N ARG A 86 6.92 -7.26 -1.25
CA ARG A 86 8.13 -7.92 -0.75
C ARG A 86 8.18 -7.94 0.77
N LEU A 87 7.91 -6.79 1.40
CA LEU A 87 7.88 -6.69 2.85
C LEU A 87 6.77 -7.57 3.45
N ALA A 88 5.55 -7.47 2.90
CA ALA A 88 4.39 -8.20 3.40
C ALA A 88 4.57 -9.72 3.30
N ALA A 89 5.13 -10.21 2.20
CA ALA A 89 5.36 -11.64 1.98
C ALA A 89 6.70 -12.14 2.56
N GLY A 90 7.58 -11.24 3.02
CA GLY A 90 8.92 -11.59 3.52
C GLY A 90 9.84 -12.20 2.45
N SER A 91 9.61 -11.92 1.16
CA SER A 91 10.37 -12.51 0.05
C SER A 91 10.55 -11.54 -1.12
N ALA A 92 11.75 -11.53 -1.70
CA ALA A 92 12.09 -10.70 -2.85
C ALA A 92 11.36 -11.11 -4.15
N ASP A 93 10.99 -12.39 -4.29
CA ASP A 93 10.29 -12.95 -5.46
C ASP A 93 8.76 -12.94 -5.30
N THR A 94 8.23 -11.75 -5.06
CA THR A 94 6.81 -11.52 -4.81
C THR A 94 6.25 -10.54 -5.83
N ALA A 95 5.01 -10.79 -6.25
CA ALA A 95 4.23 -9.89 -7.08
C ALA A 95 2.95 -9.44 -6.36
N SER A 96 2.54 -8.22 -6.66
CA SER A 96 1.25 -7.66 -6.25
C SER A 96 0.20 -7.98 -7.30
N VAL A 97 -0.89 -8.62 -6.91
CA VAL A 97 -1.94 -9.10 -7.83
C VAL A 97 -3.29 -8.53 -7.42
N PRO A 98 -4.00 -7.82 -8.31
CA PRO A 98 -5.38 -7.45 -8.06
C PRO A 98 -6.29 -8.66 -8.30
N ILE A 99 -7.07 -9.03 -7.30
CA ILE A 99 -8.12 -10.04 -7.41
C ILE A 99 -9.48 -9.39 -7.18
N ARG A 100 -10.45 -9.70 -8.04
CA ARG A 100 -11.84 -9.29 -7.84
C ARG A 100 -12.56 -10.44 -7.16
N LEU A 101 -12.97 -10.24 -5.91
CA LEU A 101 -13.70 -11.27 -5.18
C LEU A 101 -15.14 -11.33 -5.69
N ALA A 102 -15.64 -12.55 -5.91
CA ALA A 102 -17.01 -12.77 -6.37
C ALA A 102 -18.06 -12.22 -5.38
N ASP A 103 -17.73 -12.26 -4.09
CA ASP A 103 -18.58 -11.82 -2.98
C ASP A 103 -17.99 -10.56 -2.33
N ALA A 104 -18.78 -9.47 -2.34
CA ALA A 104 -18.39 -8.19 -1.75
C ALA A 104 -18.40 -8.22 -0.22
N ASP A 105 -19.20 -9.08 0.41
CA ASP A 105 -19.29 -9.22 1.86
C ASP A 105 -18.05 -9.93 2.39
N VAL A 106 -17.55 -10.95 1.70
CA VAL A 106 -16.25 -11.58 2.02
C VAL A 106 -15.13 -10.55 1.97
N ALA A 107 -15.10 -9.69 0.94
CA ALA A 107 -14.11 -8.63 0.83
C ALA A 107 -14.20 -7.60 1.98
N SER A 108 -15.39 -7.38 2.54
CA SER A 108 -15.60 -6.45 3.66
C SER A 108 -14.96 -6.92 4.97
N LEU A 109 -14.73 -8.24 5.10
CA LEU A 109 -14.05 -8.84 6.25
C LEU A 109 -12.53 -8.68 6.18
N LEU A 110 -11.98 -8.42 4.99
CA LEU A 110 -10.54 -8.36 4.79
C LEU A 110 -9.95 -7.04 5.30
N ARG A 111 -8.71 -7.12 5.77
CA ARG A 111 -7.90 -6.00 6.23
C ARG A 111 -6.47 -6.16 5.69
N PRO A 112 -5.76 -5.06 5.42
CA PRO A 112 -4.33 -5.12 5.12
C PRO A 112 -3.57 -5.92 6.19
N GLY A 113 -2.62 -6.74 5.74
CA GLY A 113 -1.81 -7.64 6.58
C GLY A 113 -2.46 -8.99 6.85
N MET A 114 -3.72 -9.22 6.49
CA MET A 114 -4.34 -10.54 6.66
C MET A 114 -3.74 -11.57 5.69
N THR A 115 -3.52 -12.79 6.17
CA THR A 115 -3.12 -13.93 5.36
C THR A 115 -4.34 -14.73 4.97
N VAL A 116 -4.49 -15.01 3.67
CA VAL A 116 -5.63 -15.74 3.10
C VAL A 116 -5.15 -16.78 2.09
N ASP A 117 -5.97 -17.78 1.82
CA ASP A 117 -5.75 -18.66 0.66
C ASP A 117 -6.69 -18.22 -0.47
N VAL A 118 -6.18 -18.16 -1.69
CA VAL A 118 -6.95 -17.82 -2.90
C VAL A 118 -7.43 -19.10 -3.53
N VAL A 119 -8.75 -19.22 -3.70
CA VAL A 119 -9.41 -20.43 -4.18
C VAL A 119 -10.35 -20.11 -5.33
N ALA A 120 -10.61 -21.11 -6.16
CA ALA A 120 -11.57 -21.02 -7.25
C ALA A 120 -12.31 -22.34 -7.43
N ALA A 121 -13.42 -22.33 -8.18
CA ALA A 121 -14.17 -23.54 -8.49
C ALA A 121 -13.28 -24.56 -9.22
N GLY A 122 -13.41 -25.84 -8.86
CA GLY A 122 -12.75 -26.94 -9.56
C GLY A 122 -13.58 -27.48 -10.73
N GLU A 123 -13.07 -28.50 -11.42
CA GLU A 123 -13.68 -29.05 -12.63
C GLU A 123 -14.96 -29.87 -12.35
N GLN A 124 -15.09 -30.45 -11.15
CA GLN A 124 -16.29 -31.16 -10.75
C GLN A 124 -17.28 -30.22 -10.03
N PRO A 125 -18.59 -30.48 -10.11
CA PRO A 125 -19.58 -29.78 -9.29
C PRO A 125 -19.19 -29.81 -7.82
N ASP A 126 -19.30 -28.67 -7.15
CA ASP A 126 -18.95 -28.46 -5.73
C ASP A 126 -17.48 -28.71 -5.35
N SER A 127 -16.59 -28.91 -6.32
CA SER A 127 -15.15 -28.98 -6.06
C SER A 127 -14.51 -27.60 -5.99
N THR A 128 -13.46 -27.45 -5.19
CA THR A 128 -12.68 -26.21 -5.03
C THR A 128 -11.20 -26.51 -5.21
N VAL A 129 -10.47 -25.61 -5.88
CA VAL A 129 -9.03 -25.69 -6.09
C VAL A 129 -8.36 -24.49 -5.43
N VAL A 130 -7.32 -24.75 -4.63
CA VAL A 130 -6.47 -23.71 -4.04
C VAL A 130 -5.47 -23.24 -5.10
N LEU A 131 -5.62 -22.00 -5.55
CA LEU A 131 -4.74 -21.39 -6.54
C LEU A 131 -3.44 -20.90 -5.91
N ALA A 132 -3.53 -20.38 -4.68
CA ALA A 132 -2.40 -19.94 -3.89
C ALA A 132 -2.73 -20.01 -2.39
N ALA A 133 -1.79 -20.54 -1.60
CA ALA A 133 -1.87 -20.50 -0.16
C ALA A 133 -1.02 -19.36 0.40
N GLY A 134 -1.45 -18.74 1.50
CA GLY A 134 -0.69 -17.74 2.23
C GLY A 134 -0.51 -16.39 1.51
N ALA A 135 -1.49 -15.98 0.71
CA ALA A 135 -1.51 -14.65 0.11
C ALA A 135 -1.70 -13.58 1.20
N VAL A 136 -0.93 -12.48 1.14
CA VAL A 136 -1.07 -11.39 2.13
C VAL A 136 -1.86 -10.24 1.52
N VAL A 137 -2.94 -9.82 2.16
CA VAL A 137 -3.76 -8.69 1.72
C VAL A 137 -2.96 -7.39 1.87
N LEU A 138 -2.72 -6.69 0.77
CA LEU A 138 -2.01 -5.40 0.76
C LEU A 138 -2.96 -4.24 0.96
N THR A 139 -4.09 -4.26 0.27
CA THR A 139 -5.16 -3.26 0.41
C THR A 139 -6.48 -3.79 -0.14
N VAL A 140 -7.59 -3.22 0.34
CA VAL A 140 -8.93 -3.50 -0.16
C VAL A 140 -9.45 -2.21 -0.76
N LEU A 141 -9.71 -2.22 -2.06
CA LEU A 141 -10.21 -1.04 -2.75
C LEU A 141 -11.71 -0.91 -2.50
N ALA A 142 -12.17 0.33 -2.37
CA ALA A 142 -13.59 0.62 -2.30
C ALA A 142 -14.30 0.09 -3.57
N ALA A 143 -15.57 -0.26 -3.44
CA ALA A 143 -16.39 -0.54 -4.60
C ALA A 143 -16.53 0.76 -5.41
N GLU A 144 -16.37 0.69 -6.72
CA GLU A 144 -16.66 1.81 -7.61
C GLU A 144 -18.18 2.02 -7.61
N ASP A 145 -18.65 3.26 -7.40
CA ASP A 145 -20.07 3.58 -7.43
C ASP A 145 -20.61 3.38 -8.86
N GLY A 146 -21.43 2.34 -9.05
CA GLY A 146 -22.06 2.02 -10.33
C GLY A 146 -23.02 0.83 -10.25
N PRO A 147 -23.98 0.70 -11.19
CA PRO A 147 -25.02 -0.34 -11.15
C PRO A 147 -24.48 -1.78 -11.25
N ALA A 148 -23.20 -1.95 -11.59
CA ALA A 148 -22.51 -3.22 -11.53
C ALA A 148 -21.85 -3.39 -10.15
N HIS A 149 -22.57 -3.98 -9.19
CA HIS A 149 -22.05 -4.50 -7.91
C HIS A 149 -21.08 -5.68 -8.11
N ARG A 150 -20.20 -5.62 -9.12
CA ARG A 150 -19.28 -6.68 -9.53
C ARG A 150 -18.10 -6.76 -8.56
N GLY A 151 -18.31 -7.28 -7.36
CA GLY A 151 -17.25 -7.63 -6.42
C GLY A 151 -16.36 -6.47 -5.96
N ARG A 152 -15.54 -6.70 -4.93
CA ARG A 152 -14.50 -5.73 -4.52
C ARG A 152 -13.13 -6.17 -5.01
N LEU A 153 -12.32 -5.19 -5.40
CA LEU A 153 -10.92 -5.42 -5.73
C LEU A 153 -10.09 -5.49 -4.45
N VAL A 154 -9.32 -6.55 -4.34
CA VAL A 154 -8.36 -6.78 -3.26
C VAL A 154 -7.00 -6.92 -3.91
N LEU A 155 -6.03 -6.19 -3.40
CA LEU A 155 -4.65 -6.35 -3.83
C LEU A 155 -3.96 -7.31 -2.86
N VAL A 156 -3.35 -8.36 -3.39
CA VAL A 156 -2.64 -9.37 -2.59
C VAL A 156 -1.18 -9.51 -3.01
N ALA A 157 -0.31 -9.82 -2.05
CA ALA A 157 1.05 -10.22 -2.28
C ALA A 157 1.12 -11.74 -2.38
N LEU A 158 1.76 -12.22 -3.45
CA LEU A 158 1.90 -13.64 -3.79
C LEU A 158 3.31 -13.92 -4.32
N PRO A 159 3.88 -15.10 -4.06
CA PRO A 159 5.06 -15.56 -4.79
C PRO A 159 4.82 -15.47 -6.30
N ARG A 160 5.83 -15.06 -7.07
CA ARG A 160 5.65 -14.72 -8.50
C ARG A 160 5.05 -15.87 -9.34
N SER A 161 5.39 -17.12 -9.02
CA SER A 161 4.83 -18.30 -9.67
C SER A 161 3.32 -18.47 -9.39
N ALA A 162 2.89 -18.25 -8.14
CA ALA A 162 1.49 -18.31 -7.74
C ALA A 162 0.69 -17.12 -8.30
N ALA A 163 1.31 -15.93 -8.35
CA ALA A 163 0.72 -14.73 -8.91
C ALA A 163 0.26 -14.92 -10.36
N SER A 164 1.09 -15.51 -11.21
CA SER A 164 0.72 -15.80 -12.61
C SER A 164 -0.48 -16.76 -12.72
N ARG A 165 -0.55 -17.78 -11.86
CA ARG A 165 -1.69 -18.71 -11.83
C ARG A 165 -2.96 -18.03 -11.38
N VAL A 166 -2.90 -17.25 -10.30
CA VAL A 166 -4.06 -16.51 -9.77
C VAL A 166 -4.55 -15.50 -10.79
N ALA A 167 -3.66 -14.75 -11.43
CA ALA A 167 -4.03 -13.77 -12.46
C ALA A 167 -4.71 -14.45 -13.67
N SER A 168 -4.17 -15.57 -14.15
CA SER A 168 -4.78 -16.34 -15.24
C SER A 168 -6.17 -16.87 -14.85
N ALA A 169 -6.30 -17.47 -13.67
CA ALA A 169 -7.58 -17.99 -13.19
C ALA A 169 -8.63 -16.89 -12.98
N ALA A 170 -8.23 -15.73 -12.43
CA ALA A 170 -9.13 -14.59 -12.23
C ALA A 170 -9.67 -13.98 -13.54
N LEU A 171 -8.99 -14.21 -14.67
CA LEU A 171 -9.50 -13.85 -16.01
C LEU A 171 -10.52 -14.85 -16.54
N ALA A 172 -10.39 -16.13 -16.15
CA ALA A 172 -11.21 -17.21 -16.67
C ALA A 172 -12.47 -17.48 -15.83
N GLN A 173 -12.38 -17.32 -14.51
CA GLN A 173 -13.44 -17.71 -13.58
C GLN A 173 -13.45 -16.84 -12.32
N PRO A 174 -14.59 -16.80 -11.58
CA PRO A 174 -14.65 -16.14 -10.28
C PRO A 174 -13.65 -16.75 -9.29
N VAL A 175 -13.02 -15.89 -8.50
CA VAL A 175 -12.13 -16.27 -7.40
C VAL A 175 -12.70 -15.81 -6.07
N THR A 176 -12.42 -16.56 -5.01
CA THR A 176 -12.74 -16.18 -3.64
C THR A 176 -11.53 -16.46 -2.74
N VAL A 177 -11.66 -16.16 -1.45
CA VAL A 177 -10.61 -16.39 -0.46
C VAL A 177 -11.15 -17.13 0.76
N THR A 178 -10.30 -17.91 1.41
CA THR A 178 -10.56 -18.46 2.73
C THR A 178 -9.71 -17.76 3.78
N LEU A 179 -10.32 -17.48 4.93
CA LEU A 179 -9.66 -16.88 6.09
C LEU A 179 -8.96 -17.98 6.90
N ARG A 180 -7.79 -17.67 7.47
CA ARG A 180 -7.08 -18.56 8.39
C ARG A 180 -7.32 -18.19 9.84
#